data_AF-A0A522RLK8-F1
#
_entry.id   AF-A0A522RLK8-F1
#
_cell.length_a   1.000
_cell.length_b   1.000
_cell.length_c   1.000
_cell.angle_alpha   90.00
_cell.angle_beta   90.00
_cell.angle_gamma   90.00
#
_symmetry.space_group_name_H-M   'P 1'
#
loop_
_entity.id
_entity.type
_entity.pdbx_description
1 polymer ?
#
loop_
_entity_poly.entity_id
_entity_poly.type
_entity_poly.pdbx_seq_one_letter_code
_entity_poly.pdbx_strand_id
1 'polypeptide(L)'
;MIQRSKHSESGFYLHDHEKLYNQLLHLEKRNKKIVLIGVTFALLDFAEKYSMQLENTIIMETGGMKGRRVEWTREEVHQFLKERLGVRQVHSEYGMTELLSQAYSKKEGIFYPPFWMRIFLRDETDPLQILPWPKENSSQRGIINIIDLSNMYSCAFIATEDAGRIFPDGSFQVLGRIDNSDLRGCSLMTS
;
A
#
# COMPACT_ATOMS: atom_id res chain seq x y z
N MET A 1 14.67 -8.54 -9.43
CA MET A 1 14.61 -7.16 -9.98
C MET A 1 16.00 -6.55 -10.10
N ILE A 2 16.76 -6.44 -9.01
CA ILE A 2 18.10 -5.83 -8.97
C ILE A 2 19.10 -6.49 -9.95
N GLN A 3 19.28 -7.80 -9.91
CA GLN A 3 20.19 -8.48 -10.85
C GLN A 3 19.72 -8.37 -12.32
N ARG A 4 18.39 -8.36 -12.54
CA ARG A 4 17.79 -8.27 -13.88
C ARG A 4 17.92 -6.88 -14.49
N SER A 5 18.01 -5.82 -13.68
CA SER A 5 18.14 -4.44 -14.18
C SER A 5 19.49 -4.19 -14.87
N LYS A 6 20.51 -5.01 -14.57
CA LYS A 6 21.91 -4.83 -15.01
C LYS A 6 22.50 -3.45 -14.68
N HIS A 7 21.86 -2.70 -13.78
CA HIS A 7 22.37 -1.43 -13.30
C HIS A 7 23.26 -1.69 -12.08
N SER A 8 24.55 -1.39 -12.21
CA SER A 8 25.56 -1.59 -11.16
C SER A 8 25.26 -0.85 -9.85
N GLU A 9 24.45 0.21 -9.94
CA GLU A 9 24.07 1.07 -8.82
C GLU A 9 22.76 0.63 -8.14
N SER A 10 22.10 -0.42 -8.64
CA SER A 10 20.94 -1.05 -7.99
C SER A 10 21.40 -1.96 -6.85
N GLY A 11 20.70 -1.94 -5.72
CA GLY A 11 21.10 -2.73 -4.55
C GLY A 11 19.92 -3.15 -3.67
N PHE A 12 20.22 -4.07 -2.74
CA PHE A 12 19.34 -4.51 -1.67
C PHE A 12 20.00 -4.16 -0.33
N TYR A 13 19.26 -3.51 0.57
CA TYR A 13 19.84 -2.81 1.73
C TYR A 13 19.27 -3.25 3.08
N LEU A 14 18.60 -4.41 3.15
CA LEU A 14 17.91 -5.01 4.31
C LEU A 14 18.07 -4.31 5.68
N HIS A 15 19.28 -4.28 6.24
CA HIS A 15 19.60 -3.63 7.53
C HIS A 15 20.72 -2.59 7.42
N ASP A 16 21.28 -2.40 6.22
CA ASP A 16 22.43 -1.52 5.98
C ASP A 16 21.95 -0.13 5.57
N HIS A 17 21.39 0.57 6.56
CA HIS A 17 20.80 1.90 6.36
C HIS A 17 21.86 2.94 6.00
N GLU A 18 23.08 2.80 6.49
CA GLU A 18 24.18 3.70 6.16
C GLU A 18 24.56 3.59 4.67
N LYS A 19 24.68 2.36 4.15
CA LYS A 19 24.94 2.15 2.72
C LYS A 19 23.78 2.66 1.86
N LEU A 20 22.53 2.44 2.27
CA LEU A 20 21.38 3.01 1.56
C LEU A 20 21.43 4.53 1.53
N TYR A 21 21.67 5.17 2.68
CA TYR A 21 21.78 6.62 2.81
C TYR A 21 22.86 7.18 1.87
N ASN A 22 24.08 6.62 1.94
CA ASN A 22 25.20 7.05 1.10
C ASN A 22 24.90 6.87 -0.39
N GLN A 23 24.25 5.77 -0.78
CA GLN A 23 23.88 5.51 -2.16
C GLN A 23 22.83 6.52 -2.66
N LEU A 24 21.78 6.76 -1.88
CA LEU A 24 20.73 7.73 -2.23
C LEU A 24 21.33 9.13 -2.38
N LEU A 25 22.18 9.56 -1.44
CA LEU A 25 22.86 10.85 -1.51
C LEU A 25 23.73 10.98 -2.76
N HIS A 26 24.45 9.93 -3.13
CA HIS A 26 25.28 9.90 -4.34
C HIS A 26 24.45 10.02 -5.63
N LEU A 27 23.33 9.30 -5.70
CA LEU A 27 22.45 9.28 -6.87
C LEU A 27 21.65 10.58 -7.03
N GLU A 28 21.16 11.16 -5.93
CA GLU A 28 20.47 12.47 -5.92
C GLU A 28 21.39 13.59 -6.39
N LYS A 29 22.65 13.63 -5.93
CA LYS A 29 23.66 14.61 -6.41
C LYS A 29 23.90 14.53 -7.93
N ARG A 30 23.60 13.39 -8.55
CA ARG A 30 23.74 13.14 -9.99
C ARG A 30 22.41 13.27 -10.75
N ASN A 31 21.34 13.73 -10.09
CA ASN A 31 19.99 13.84 -10.64
C ASN A 31 19.51 12.53 -11.31
N LYS A 32 19.83 11.38 -10.69
CA LYS A 32 19.38 10.08 -11.18
C LYS A 32 17.98 9.79 -10.66
N LYS A 33 17.11 9.28 -11.54
CA LYS A 33 15.79 8.78 -11.14
C LYS A 33 15.94 7.50 -10.33
N ILE A 34 15.34 7.47 -9.15
CA ILE A 34 15.45 6.36 -8.20
C ILE A 34 14.05 5.84 -7.88
N VAL A 35 13.93 4.54 -7.70
CA VAL A 35 12.75 3.90 -7.13
C VAL A 35 13.20 3.12 -5.91
N LEU A 36 12.80 3.59 -4.72
CA LEU A 36 13.05 2.94 -3.44
C LEU A 36 11.79 2.20 -3.01
N ILE A 37 11.84 0.87 -3.00
CA ILE A 37 10.74 0.00 -2.59
C ILE A 37 11.15 -0.67 -1.28
N GLY A 38 10.27 -0.65 -0.29
CA GLY A 38 10.51 -1.32 0.98
C GLY A 38 9.24 -1.67 1.72
N VAL A 39 9.34 -2.68 2.59
CA VAL A 39 8.33 -2.91 3.61
C VAL A 39 8.26 -1.71 4.55
N THR A 40 7.05 -1.37 4.99
CA THR A 40 6.75 -0.10 5.66
C THR A 40 7.68 0.16 6.86
N PHE A 41 7.88 -0.83 7.73
CA PHE A 41 8.72 -0.66 8.93
C PHE A 41 10.18 -0.36 8.60
N ALA A 42 10.74 -0.95 7.53
CA ALA A 42 12.13 -0.72 7.16
C ALA A 42 12.33 0.71 6.61
N LEU A 43 11.34 1.24 5.89
CA LEU A 43 11.34 2.63 5.44
C LEU A 43 11.23 3.59 6.63
N LEU A 44 10.39 3.27 7.62
CA LEU A 44 10.28 4.05 8.85
C LEU A 44 11.60 4.02 9.65
N ASP A 45 12.18 2.85 9.89
CA ASP A 45 13.45 2.70 10.60
C ASP A 45 14.61 3.43 9.89
N PHE A 46 14.57 3.52 8.56
CA PHE A 46 15.50 4.34 7.77
C PHE A 46 15.28 5.84 7.99
N ALA A 47 14.03 6.30 7.86
CA ALA A 47 13.64 7.71 7.99
C ALA A 47 13.76 8.26 9.41
N GLU A 48 13.75 7.41 10.43
CA GLU A 48 14.10 7.79 11.81
C GLU A 48 15.57 8.13 11.94
N LYS A 49 16.45 7.31 11.36
CA LYS A 49 17.91 7.49 11.46
C LYS A 49 18.41 8.61 10.57
N TYR A 50 17.83 8.78 9.38
CA TYR A 50 18.30 9.71 8.37
C TYR A 50 17.18 10.63 7.90
N SER A 51 17.49 11.93 7.83
CA SER A 51 16.64 12.94 7.19
C SER A 51 17.29 13.37 5.88
N MET A 52 16.51 13.45 4.81
CA MET A 52 16.98 13.73 3.45
C MET A 52 16.00 14.62 2.69
N GLN A 53 16.43 15.12 1.53
CA GLN A 53 15.58 15.76 0.53
C GLN A 53 15.74 15.00 -0.78
N LEU A 54 14.80 14.08 -1.03
CA LEU A 54 14.85 13.16 -2.18
C LEU A 54 13.94 13.67 -3.30
N GLU A 55 14.45 14.56 -4.14
CA GLU A 55 13.67 15.18 -5.21
C GLU A 55 13.50 14.25 -6.44
N ASN A 56 14.44 13.33 -6.65
CA ASN A 56 14.47 12.43 -7.82
C ASN A 56 14.09 10.98 -7.47
N THR A 57 13.61 10.75 -6.25
CA THR A 57 13.26 9.41 -5.74
C THR A 57 11.77 9.21 -5.62
N ILE A 58 11.28 8.12 -6.21
CA ILE A 58 9.96 7.56 -5.89
C ILE A 58 10.14 6.62 -4.70
N ILE A 59 9.41 6.87 -3.62
CA ILE A 59 9.32 5.96 -2.48
C ILE A 59 8.01 5.18 -2.60
N MET A 60 8.09 3.86 -2.48
CA MET A 60 6.94 2.97 -2.45
C MET A 60 7.01 2.04 -1.24
N GLU A 61 5.97 2.10 -0.41
CA GLU A 61 5.77 1.16 0.68
C GLU A 61 4.90 -0.02 0.22
N THR A 62 5.19 -1.22 0.72
CA THR A 62 4.50 -2.45 0.32
C THR A 62 3.80 -3.15 1.49
N GLY A 63 3.44 -2.41 2.53
CA GLY A 63 2.91 -2.96 3.78
C GLY A 63 3.96 -3.63 4.68
N GLY A 64 3.49 -4.43 5.64
CA GLY A 64 4.33 -5.26 6.52
C GLY A 64 4.49 -4.76 7.96
N MET A 65 3.54 -3.99 8.50
CA MET A 65 3.60 -3.49 9.88
C MET A 65 3.24 -4.51 10.98
N LYS A 66 2.76 -5.72 10.62
CA LYS A 66 2.31 -6.72 11.61
C LYS A 66 3.40 -7.08 12.61
N GLY A 67 3.08 -6.95 13.90
CA GLY A 67 3.94 -7.37 15.02
C GLY A 67 5.09 -6.42 15.36
N ARG A 68 5.12 -5.19 14.82
CA ARG A 68 6.17 -4.20 15.07
C ARG A 68 5.53 -2.81 15.31
N ARG A 69 5.74 -2.25 16.52
CA ARG A 69 5.33 -0.88 16.97
C ARG A 69 3.82 -0.67 17.15
N VAL A 70 3.46 0.55 17.57
CA VAL A 70 2.10 1.09 17.48
C VAL A 70 1.68 1.08 16.01
N GLU A 71 0.48 0.61 15.72
CA GLU A 71 -0.04 0.50 14.37
C GLU A 71 -0.38 1.90 13.83
N TRP A 72 0.49 2.47 13.00
CA TRP A 72 0.23 3.74 12.34
C TRP A 72 -0.73 3.54 11.16
N THR A 73 -1.60 4.51 10.98
CA THR A 73 -2.39 4.66 9.75
C THR A 73 -1.47 4.92 8.55
N ARG A 74 -1.94 4.61 7.35
CA ARG A 74 -1.17 4.86 6.11
C ARG A 74 -0.87 6.34 5.95
N GLU A 75 -1.81 7.19 6.31
CA GLU A 75 -1.69 8.64 6.27
C GLU A 75 -0.55 9.13 7.18
N GLU A 76 -0.45 8.60 8.41
CA GLU A 76 0.64 8.91 9.34
C GLU A 76 2.00 8.43 8.81
N VAL A 77 2.07 7.20 8.29
CA VAL A 77 3.28 6.67 7.64
C VAL A 77 3.72 7.58 6.49
N HIS A 78 2.79 7.92 5.60
CA HIS A 78 3.09 8.75 4.44
C HIS A 78 3.51 10.15 4.88
N GLN A 79 2.87 10.72 5.89
CA GLN A 79 3.22 12.03 6.41
C GLN A 79 4.63 12.04 6.98
N PHE A 80 4.97 11.08 7.83
CA PHE A 80 6.30 10.95 8.40
C PHE A 80 7.36 10.77 7.32
N LEU A 81 7.14 9.87 6.34
CA LEU A 81 8.10 9.64 5.26
C LEU A 81 8.29 10.90 4.38
N LYS A 82 7.22 11.63 4.06
CA LYS A 82 7.31 12.91 3.32
C LYS A 82 8.14 13.93 4.10
N GLU A 83 7.88 14.10 5.39
CA GLU A 83 8.59 15.06 6.24
C GLU A 83 10.07 14.71 6.38
N ARG A 84 10.39 13.44 6.60
CA ARG A 84 11.76 12.98 6.87
C ARG A 84 12.59 12.84 5.60
N LEU A 85 11.99 12.49 4.47
CA LEU A 85 12.72 12.20 3.23
C LEU A 85 12.52 13.27 2.15
N GLY A 86 11.70 14.30 2.41
CA GLY A 86 11.48 15.44 1.51
C GLY A 86 10.76 15.07 0.20
N VAL A 87 10.12 13.90 0.14
CA VAL A 87 9.37 13.47 -1.04
C VAL A 87 7.99 14.13 -1.08
N ARG A 88 7.48 14.40 -2.28
CA ARG A 88 6.14 15.00 -2.45
C ARG A 88 5.02 14.02 -2.15
N GLN A 89 5.20 12.76 -2.53
CA GLN A 89 4.22 11.69 -2.43
C GLN A 89 4.92 10.39 -2.07
N VAL A 90 4.22 9.53 -1.34
CA VAL A 90 4.63 8.16 -1.09
C VAL A 90 3.64 7.27 -1.81
N HIS A 91 4.17 6.34 -2.59
CA HIS A 91 3.41 5.34 -3.32
C HIS A 91 3.14 4.14 -2.41
N SER A 92 2.09 3.38 -2.71
CA SER A 92 1.76 2.16 -1.98
C SER A 92 1.52 1.01 -2.94
N GLU A 93 1.86 -0.19 -2.52
CA GLU A 93 1.42 -1.45 -3.14
C GLU A 93 0.35 -2.10 -2.26
N TYR A 94 -0.73 -2.53 -2.88
CA TYR A 94 -1.70 -3.43 -2.26
C TYR A 94 -1.58 -4.82 -2.90
N GLY A 95 -1.34 -5.80 -2.04
CA GLY A 95 -1.15 -7.19 -2.40
C GLY A 95 -1.24 -8.08 -1.16
N MET A 96 -1.22 -9.39 -1.37
CA MET A 96 -1.19 -10.43 -0.34
C MET A 96 -0.74 -11.75 -0.96
N THR A 97 -0.44 -12.74 -0.12
CA THR A 97 0.06 -14.06 -0.57
C THR A 97 -0.90 -14.80 -1.49
N GLU A 98 -2.18 -14.52 -1.36
CA GLU A 98 -3.28 -15.11 -2.10
C GLU A 98 -3.42 -14.51 -3.51
N LEU A 99 -2.82 -13.33 -3.77
CA LEU A 99 -2.88 -12.63 -5.04
C LEU A 99 -1.62 -12.84 -5.87
N LEU A 100 -1.78 -13.06 -7.17
CA LEU A 100 -0.67 -13.04 -8.13
C LEU A 100 -0.52 -11.69 -8.83
N SER A 101 -1.52 -10.80 -8.69
CA SER A 101 -1.50 -9.41 -9.13
C SER A 101 -1.39 -8.43 -7.97
N GLN A 102 -0.93 -7.22 -8.27
CA GLN A 102 -0.82 -6.11 -7.31
C GLN A 102 -1.55 -4.89 -7.86
N ALA A 103 -2.14 -4.11 -6.94
CA ALA A 103 -2.67 -2.78 -7.25
C ALA A 103 -1.73 -1.72 -6.67
N TYR A 104 -1.55 -0.61 -7.38
CA TYR A 104 -0.60 0.42 -6.97
C TYR A 104 -1.29 1.76 -6.76
N SER A 105 -0.90 2.45 -5.68
CA SER A 105 -1.25 3.84 -5.42
C SER A 105 -0.06 4.74 -5.71
N LYS A 106 -0.29 5.78 -6.52
CA LYS A 106 0.74 6.81 -6.78
C LYS A 106 0.71 7.95 -5.77
N LYS A 107 -0.41 8.11 -5.07
CA LYS A 107 -0.67 9.18 -4.10
C LYS A 107 -1.98 8.90 -3.37
N GLU A 108 -2.12 9.51 -2.19
CA GLU A 108 -3.40 9.62 -1.46
C GLU A 108 -4.08 8.27 -1.15
N GLY A 109 -3.34 7.16 -1.20
CA GLY A 109 -3.86 5.82 -0.91
C GLY A 109 -4.93 5.32 -1.90
N ILE A 110 -5.10 5.96 -3.06
CA ILE A 110 -6.01 5.50 -4.12
C ILE A 110 -5.25 4.51 -5.01
N PHE A 111 -5.70 3.25 -5.01
CA PHE A 111 -5.13 2.14 -5.74
C PHE A 111 -5.82 1.93 -7.08
N TYR A 112 -5.00 1.62 -8.09
CA TYR A 112 -5.46 1.30 -9.43
C TYR A 112 -5.11 -0.16 -9.72
N PRO A 113 -6.11 -1.07 -9.80
CA PRO A 113 -5.87 -2.45 -10.15
C PRO A 113 -5.55 -2.58 -11.66
N PRO A 114 -4.78 -3.59 -12.08
CA PRO A 114 -4.64 -3.92 -13.50
C PRO A 114 -5.98 -4.44 -14.07
N PHE A 115 -6.13 -4.42 -15.40
CA PHE A 115 -7.41 -4.76 -16.06
C PHE A 115 -7.90 -6.20 -15.83
N TRP A 116 -7.02 -7.10 -15.39
CA TRP A 116 -7.34 -8.50 -15.06
C TRP A 116 -7.62 -8.72 -13.56
N MET A 117 -7.56 -7.66 -12.75
CA MET A 117 -7.90 -7.66 -11.33
C MET A 117 -9.11 -6.75 -11.12
N ARG A 118 -10.14 -7.24 -10.44
CA ARG A 118 -11.37 -6.48 -10.19
C ARG A 118 -11.74 -6.50 -8.72
N ILE A 119 -12.03 -5.32 -8.19
CA ILE A 119 -12.50 -5.13 -6.82
C ILE A 119 -14.02 -5.10 -6.79
N PHE A 120 -14.59 -5.80 -5.83
CA PHE A 120 -16.00 -5.74 -5.45
C PHE A 120 -16.10 -5.44 -3.96
N LEU A 121 -17.26 -4.98 -3.53
CA LEU A 121 -17.55 -4.79 -2.12
C LEU A 121 -18.72 -5.70 -1.73
N ARG A 122 -18.57 -6.41 -0.62
CA ARG A 122 -19.66 -7.14 0.04
C ARG A 122 -20.12 -6.40 1.29
N ASP A 123 -21.34 -6.70 1.71
CA ASP A 123 -21.89 -6.19 2.96
C ASP A 123 -21.06 -6.70 4.16
N GLU A 124 -21.00 -5.89 5.22
CA GLU A 124 -20.24 -6.21 6.44
C GLU A 124 -20.91 -7.32 7.25
N THR A 125 -22.23 -7.45 7.15
CA THR A 125 -23.06 -8.37 7.95
C THR A 125 -23.58 -9.56 7.14
N ASP A 126 -23.77 -9.40 5.84
CA ASP A 126 -24.13 -10.49 4.92
C ASP A 126 -23.01 -10.76 3.89
N PRO A 127 -22.20 -11.82 4.08
CA PRO A 127 -21.09 -12.12 3.17
C PRO A 127 -21.53 -12.55 1.76
N LEU A 128 -22.81 -12.90 1.55
CA LEU A 128 -23.35 -13.26 0.25
C LEU A 128 -23.93 -12.04 -0.49
N GLN A 129 -24.10 -10.92 0.19
CA GLN A 129 -24.62 -9.69 -0.40
C GLN A 129 -23.48 -8.87 -1.00
N ILE A 130 -23.40 -8.84 -2.33
CA ILE A 130 -22.54 -7.90 -3.06
C ILE A 130 -23.23 -6.53 -3.14
N LEU A 131 -22.51 -5.49 -2.74
CA LEU A 131 -22.99 -4.12 -2.76
C LEU A 131 -23.04 -3.57 -4.19
N PRO A 132 -24.01 -2.69 -4.51
CA PRO A 132 -24.13 -2.12 -5.84
C PRO A 132 -22.90 -1.27 -6.20
N TRP A 133 -22.60 -1.22 -7.50
CA TRP A 133 -21.54 -0.35 -8.02
C TRP A 133 -21.86 1.13 -7.72
N PRO A 134 -20.87 1.95 -7.33
CA PRO A 134 -21.10 3.37 -7.08
C PRO A 134 -21.61 4.10 -8.33
N LYS A 135 -22.51 5.05 -8.13
CA LYS A 135 -22.99 5.96 -9.18
C LYS A 135 -21.92 6.99 -9.51
N GLU A 136 -22.11 7.68 -10.63
CA GLU A 136 -21.27 8.82 -11.00
C GLU A 136 -21.24 9.86 -9.85
N ASN A 137 -20.06 10.37 -9.54
CA ASN A 137 -19.79 11.29 -8.41
C ASN A 137 -20.09 10.73 -7.02
N SER A 138 -20.17 9.41 -6.84
CA SER A 138 -20.25 8.78 -5.52
C SER A 138 -19.12 7.77 -5.28
N SER A 139 -19.06 7.24 -4.07
CA SER A 139 -18.20 6.08 -3.74
C SER A 139 -19.03 5.09 -2.93
N GLN A 140 -18.65 3.82 -2.97
CA GLN A 140 -19.29 2.77 -2.18
C GLN A 140 -18.28 2.25 -1.16
N ARG A 141 -18.73 2.01 0.08
CA ARG A 141 -17.93 1.36 1.13
C ARG A 141 -18.46 -0.03 1.44
N GLY A 142 -17.59 -0.92 1.91
CA GLY A 142 -17.89 -2.29 2.30
C GLY A 142 -16.62 -3.12 2.40
N ILE A 143 -16.76 -4.44 2.42
CA ILE A 143 -15.62 -5.35 2.60
C ILE A 143 -15.11 -5.82 1.24
N ILE A 144 -13.80 -5.78 1.06
CA ILE A 144 -13.17 -6.04 -0.23
C ILE A 144 -13.29 -7.52 -0.61
N ASN A 145 -13.86 -7.75 -1.79
CA ASN A 145 -13.71 -8.97 -2.56
C ASN A 145 -12.84 -8.68 -3.78
N ILE A 146 -12.02 -9.64 -4.18
CA ILE A 146 -11.10 -9.51 -5.30
C ILE A 146 -11.33 -10.66 -6.27
N ILE A 147 -11.45 -10.32 -7.55
CA ILE A 147 -11.28 -11.27 -8.64
C ILE A 147 -9.91 -11.00 -9.26
N ASP A 148 -8.99 -11.97 -9.19
CA ASP A 148 -7.67 -11.89 -9.83
C ASP A 148 -7.54 -12.98 -10.89
N LEU A 149 -7.63 -12.62 -12.17
CA LEU A 149 -7.54 -13.60 -13.25
C LEU A 149 -6.10 -14.10 -13.50
N SER A 150 -5.09 -13.50 -12.87
CA SER A 150 -3.73 -14.04 -12.87
C SER A 150 -3.62 -15.30 -12.01
N ASN A 151 -4.56 -15.55 -11.09
CA ASN A 151 -4.65 -16.74 -10.25
C ASN A 151 -5.10 -18.00 -11.04
N MET A 152 -4.45 -18.26 -12.18
CA MET A 152 -4.81 -19.35 -13.10
C MET A 152 -4.77 -20.74 -12.45
N TYR A 153 -3.88 -20.93 -11.48
CA TYR A 153 -3.67 -22.20 -10.78
C TYR A 153 -4.06 -22.15 -9.30
N SER A 154 -4.82 -21.13 -8.89
CA SER A 154 -5.29 -20.95 -7.51
C SER A 154 -6.70 -20.35 -7.52
N CYS A 155 -7.26 -20.04 -6.33
CA CYS A 155 -8.57 -19.40 -6.27
C CYS A 155 -8.47 -17.97 -6.81
N ALA A 156 -9.20 -17.68 -7.89
CA ALA A 156 -9.30 -16.33 -8.45
C ALA A 156 -10.27 -15.42 -7.69
N PHE A 157 -11.15 -15.99 -6.86
CA PHE A 157 -12.19 -15.25 -6.12
C PHE A 157 -11.83 -15.23 -4.64
N ILE A 158 -11.38 -14.08 -4.16
CA ILE A 158 -10.83 -13.94 -2.82
C ILE A 158 -11.73 -13.00 -2.02
N ALA A 159 -12.26 -13.50 -0.92
CA ALA A 159 -12.95 -12.72 0.09
C ALA A 159 -11.90 -12.26 1.12
N THR A 160 -11.61 -10.97 1.19
CA THR A 160 -10.67 -10.43 2.19
C THR A 160 -11.41 -9.97 3.44
N GLU A 161 -10.66 -9.60 4.47
CA GLU A 161 -11.15 -8.89 5.67
C GLU A 161 -10.80 -7.40 5.62
N ASP A 162 -10.41 -6.89 4.45
CA ASP A 162 -10.01 -5.50 4.29
C ASP A 162 -11.27 -4.66 4.04
N ALA A 163 -11.53 -3.68 4.90
CA ALA A 163 -12.55 -2.67 4.68
C ALA A 163 -12.08 -1.70 3.59
N GLY A 164 -12.96 -1.37 2.66
CA GLY A 164 -12.60 -0.61 1.48
C GLY A 164 -13.63 0.39 1.02
N ARG A 165 -13.18 1.23 0.08
CA ARG A 165 -14.03 2.13 -0.69
C ARG A 165 -13.68 2.00 -2.17
N ILE A 166 -14.69 1.87 -3.03
CA ILE A 166 -14.50 1.84 -4.49
C ILE A 166 -15.12 3.08 -5.14
N PHE A 167 -14.49 3.53 -6.21
CA PHE A 167 -14.91 4.67 -7.03
C PHE A 167 -15.46 4.20 -8.39
N PRO A 168 -16.19 5.06 -9.13
CA PRO A 168 -16.85 4.66 -10.39
C PRO A 168 -15.88 4.22 -11.48
N ASP A 169 -14.62 4.69 -11.46
CA ASP A 169 -13.55 4.32 -12.38
C ASP A 169 -12.88 2.97 -12.03
N GLY A 170 -13.30 2.32 -10.94
CA GLY A 170 -12.75 1.06 -10.45
C GLY A 170 -11.49 1.21 -9.58
N SER A 171 -11.01 2.45 -9.36
CA SER A 171 -10.02 2.71 -8.33
C SER A 171 -10.61 2.48 -6.93
N PHE A 172 -9.76 2.23 -5.93
CA PHE A 172 -10.22 1.93 -4.58
C PHE A 172 -9.26 2.40 -3.49
N GLN A 173 -9.75 2.49 -2.26
CA GLN A 173 -8.99 2.76 -1.05
C GLN A 173 -9.17 1.60 -0.07
N VAL A 174 -8.10 1.29 0.67
CA VAL A 174 -8.13 0.34 1.79
C VAL A 174 -8.18 1.13 3.09
N LEU A 175 -9.30 1.02 3.79
CA LEU A 175 -9.64 1.80 5.00
C LEU A 175 -9.11 1.15 6.29
N GLY A 176 -8.76 -0.14 6.24
CA GLY A 176 -8.28 -0.90 7.38
C GLY A 176 -8.63 -2.37 7.23
N ARG A 177 -8.33 -3.17 8.25
CA ARG A 177 -8.88 -4.52 8.39
C ARG A 177 -9.99 -4.50 9.42
N ILE A 178 -11.02 -5.30 9.18
CA ILE A 178 -12.01 -5.58 10.21
C ILE A 178 -11.33 -6.49 11.23
N ASP A 179 -11.22 -6.02 12.46
CA ASP A 179 -10.85 -6.90 13.56
C ASP A 179 -12.10 -7.59 14.12
N ASN A 180 -11.94 -8.84 14.57
CA ASN A 180 -13.02 -9.61 15.20
C ASN A 180 -13.60 -8.95 16.48
N SER A 181 -12.99 -7.89 17.00
CA SER A 181 -13.56 -7.05 18.07
C SER A 181 -14.75 -6.21 17.60
N ASP A 182 -14.75 -5.76 16.34
CA ASP A 182 -15.77 -4.86 15.81
C ASP A 182 -17.06 -5.61 15.47
N LEU A 183 -16.96 -6.89 15.07
CA LEU A 183 -18.08 -7.79 14.83
C LEU A 183 -18.89 -8.14 16.09
N ARG A 184 -18.38 -7.87 17.30
CA ARG A 184 -19.07 -8.18 18.57
C ARG A 184 -19.92 -7.04 19.14
N GLY A 185 -20.19 -5.99 18.38
CA GLY A 185 -21.22 -5.00 18.76
C GLY A 185 -20.82 -4.10 19.91
N CYS A 186 -19.56 -3.67 19.98
CA CYS A 186 -19.23 -2.43 20.67
C CYS A 186 -19.47 -1.26 19.71
N SER A 187 -20.74 -0.91 19.52
CA SER A 187 -21.09 0.46 19.19
C SER A 187 -20.48 1.36 20.25
N LEU A 188 -19.39 2.05 19.90
CA LEU A 188 -18.89 3.20 20.66
C LEU A 188 -19.96 4.30 20.55
N MET A 189 -20.99 4.21 21.40
CA MET A 189 -21.60 5.40 21.96
C MET A 189 -20.53 6.07 22.81
N THR A 190 -19.88 7.07 22.25
CA THR A 190 -19.20 8.10 23.04
C THR A 190 -19.90 9.41 22.75
N SER A 191 -20.63 9.86 23.77
CA SER A 191 -21.04 11.26 23.96
C SER A 191 -19.83 12.18 24.06
#